data_AF-A0A2S2P413-F1
#
_entry.id   AF-A0A2S2P413-F1
#
_cell.length_a   1.000
_cell.length_b   1.000
_cell.length_c   1.000
_cell.angle_alpha   90.00
_cell.angle_beta   90.00
_cell.angle_gamma   90.00
#
_symmetry.space_group_name_H-M   'P 1'
#
loop_
_entity.id
_entity.type
_entity.pdbx_description
1 polymer ?
#
loop_
_entity_poly.entity_id
_entity_poly.type
_entity_poly.pdbx_seq_one_letter_code
_entity_poly.pdbx_strand_id
1 'polypeptide(L)'
;QGPRKYFRLQIGWTDIFLDAFWDQHKLPCTFIIKNHSVSLSGRGNFIQFNGECKDSNCRVKFFGDINDELKPEENVVINFYATDTTNVEHSDDKKRFLHFTKRQIVGEEVEKIGATNWRRKYADKTMEYGDKKPPTLFKTSVLRKA
;
A
#
# COMPACT_ATOMS: atom_id res chain seq x y z
N GLN A 1 17.36 -8.44 32.16
CA GLN A 1 16.31 -7.97 31.24
C GLN A 1 16.00 -9.13 30.29
N GLY A 2 14.76 -9.63 30.26
CA GLY A 2 14.39 -10.75 29.40
C GLY A 2 14.30 -10.34 27.91
N PRO A 3 14.26 -11.30 26.97
CA PRO A 3 14.17 -11.00 25.54
C PRO A 3 12.88 -10.24 25.23
N ARG A 4 12.99 -9.09 24.54
CA ARG A 4 11.83 -8.34 24.06
C ARG A 4 11.09 -9.18 23.00
N LYS A 5 9.83 -9.52 23.25
CA LYS A 5 8.94 -10.11 22.24
C LYS A 5 8.52 -9.01 21.27
N TYR A 6 8.76 -9.24 19.97
CA TYR A 6 8.34 -8.34 18.91
C TYR A 6 7.24 -9.00 18.09
N PHE A 7 6.13 -8.31 17.90
CA PHE A 7 5.05 -8.74 17.02
C PHE A 7 5.13 -7.98 15.70
N ARG A 8 4.77 -8.63 14.60
CA ARG A 8 4.72 -8.04 13.26
C ARG A 8 3.30 -8.15 12.71
N LEU A 9 3.00 -7.31 11.73
CA LEU A 9 1.73 -7.37 11.02
C LEU A 9 1.69 -8.67 10.22
N GLN A 10 0.50 -9.24 10.14
CA GLN A 10 0.27 -10.38 9.28
C GLN A 10 0.37 -9.96 7.80
N ILE A 11 0.62 -10.95 6.94
CA ILE A 11 0.72 -10.75 5.50
C ILE A 11 -0.57 -10.08 4.97
N GLY A 12 -0.41 -9.06 4.13
CA GLY A 12 -1.52 -8.33 3.48
C GLY A 12 -1.89 -7.00 4.16
N TRP A 13 -1.65 -6.84 5.47
CA TRP A 13 -1.99 -5.59 6.18
C TRP A 13 -1.27 -4.36 5.63
N THR A 14 -0.01 -4.50 5.25
CA THR A 14 0.74 -3.41 4.63
C THR A 14 0.13 -2.94 3.31
N ASP A 15 -0.48 -3.86 2.55
CA ASP A 15 -1.14 -3.50 1.31
C ASP A 15 -2.44 -2.74 1.57
N ILE A 16 -3.22 -3.17 2.56
CA ILE A 16 -4.45 -2.48 3.00
C ILE A 16 -4.14 -1.04 3.41
N PHE A 17 -3.11 -0.82 4.23
CA PHE A 17 -2.75 0.54 4.68
C PHE A 17 -2.37 1.44 3.50
N LEU A 18 -1.56 0.93 2.58
CA LEU A 18 -1.10 1.71 1.43
C LEU A 18 -2.18 1.90 0.36
N ASP A 19 -3.12 0.97 0.23
CA ASP A 19 -4.29 1.10 -0.65
C ASP A 19 -5.24 2.18 -0.10
N ALA A 20 -5.58 2.12 1.18
CA ALA A 20 -6.40 3.15 1.85
C ALA A 20 -5.76 4.54 1.76
N PHE A 21 -4.44 4.63 1.96
CA PHE A 21 -3.70 5.88 1.80
C PHE A 21 -3.80 6.43 0.37
N TRP A 22 -3.63 5.57 -0.64
CA TRP A 22 -3.76 5.98 -2.03
C TRP A 22 -5.19 6.40 -2.38
N ASP A 23 -6.20 5.68 -1.90
CA ASP A 23 -7.60 6.00 -2.16
C ASP A 23 -8.00 7.38 -1.61
N GLN A 24 -7.44 7.79 -0.46
CA GLN A 24 -7.74 9.07 0.18
C GLN A 24 -6.93 10.25 -0.38
N HIS A 25 -5.64 10.04 -0.68
CA HIS A 25 -4.73 11.15 -1.01
C HIS A 25 -4.23 11.16 -2.46
N LYS A 26 -4.43 10.07 -3.21
CA LYS A 26 -4.08 9.93 -4.63
C LYS A 26 -2.63 10.27 -4.97
N LEU A 27 -1.71 10.17 -4.01
CA LEU A 27 -0.29 10.40 -4.28
C LEU A 27 0.27 9.36 -5.26
N PRO A 28 1.10 9.76 -6.25
CA PRO A 28 1.63 8.84 -7.27
C PRO A 28 2.71 7.89 -6.73
N CYS A 29 3.07 8.00 -5.45
CA CYS A 29 4.14 7.24 -4.82
C CYS A 29 3.94 5.72 -4.88
N THR A 30 4.99 5.01 -5.28
CA THR A 30 5.10 3.55 -5.10
C THR A 30 5.63 3.21 -3.72
N PHE A 31 4.90 3.62 -2.69
CA PHE A 31 5.27 3.36 -1.30
C PHE A 31 5.34 1.86 -0.99
N ILE A 32 6.35 1.49 -0.21
CA ILE A 32 6.54 0.15 0.34
C ILE A 32 6.89 0.28 1.81
N ILE A 33 6.12 -0.42 2.66
CA ILE A 33 6.42 -0.56 4.08
C ILE A 33 7.55 -1.58 4.23
N LYS A 34 8.67 -1.17 4.85
CA LYS A 34 9.84 -2.02 5.10
C LYS A 34 9.87 -2.56 6.52
N ASN A 35 9.65 -1.67 7.49
CA ASN A 35 9.68 -2.02 8.91
C ASN A 35 8.30 -1.75 9.51
N HIS A 36 7.80 -2.69 10.27
CA HIS A 36 6.53 -2.58 10.95
C HIS A 36 6.53 -3.45 12.21
N SER A 37 5.91 -2.97 13.28
CA SER A 37 5.82 -3.69 14.54
C SER A 37 4.51 -3.42 15.25
N VAL A 38 4.05 -4.40 16.02
CA VAL A 38 2.87 -4.32 16.88
C VAL A 38 3.32 -4.37 18.34
N SER A 39 2.83 -3.46 19.16
CA SER A 39 3.09 -3.37 20.60
C SER A 39 1.81 -3.67 21.38
N LEU A 40 1.80 -4.79 22.10
CA LEU A 40 0.68 -5.16 22.99
C LEU A 40 0.85 -4.63 24.42
N SER A 41 1.89 -3.82 24.67
CA SER A 41 2.29 -3.43 26.02
C SER A 41 1.53 -2.23 26.59
N GLY A 42 0.62 -1.65 25.80
CA GLY A 42 -0.14 -0.44 26.14
C GLY A 42 0.72 0.83 26.34
N ARG A 43 2.02 0.76 26.04
CA ARG A 43 2.95 1.89 26.13
C ARG A 43 3.42 2.28 24.73
N GLY A 44 3.15 3.54 24.35
CA GLY A 44 3.43 4.05 23.01
C GLY A 44 2.43 3.57 21.97
N ASN A 45 2.81 3.66 20.70
CA ASN A 45 1.92 3.37 19.58
C ASN A 45 1.64 1.86 19.49
N PHE A 46 0.37 1.50 19.32
CA PHE A 46 -0.07 0.11 19.12
C PHE A 46 0.57 -0.50 17.87
N ILE A 47 0.58 0.24 16.75
CA ILE A 47 1.30 -0.13 15.53
C ILE A 47 2.20 1.02 15.12
N GLN A 48 3.41 0.70 14.67
CA GLN A 48 4.32 1.66 14.02
C GLN A 48 4.91 1.03 12.78
N PHE A 49 5.10 1.82 11.73
CA PHE A 49 5.74 1.39 10.51
C PHE A 49 6.49 2.54 9.82
N ASN A 50 7.44 2.15 8.98
CA ASN A 50 8.12 3.08 8.09
C ASN A 50 8.43 2.42 6.76
N GLY A 51 8.69 3.28 5.78
CA GLY A 51 8.96 2.85 4.42
C GLY A 51 9.49 3.98 3.56
N GLU A 52 9.52 3.70 2.27
CA GLU A 52 9.92 4.67 1.26
C GLU A 52 9.18 4.43 -0.06
N CYS A 53 9.18 5.44 -0.92
CA CYS A 53 8.81 5.29 -2.31
C CYS A 53 9.91 4.51 -3.04
N LYS A 54 9.54 3.42 -3.72
CA LYS A 54 10.50 2.59 -4.48
C LYS A 54 10.95 3.26 -5.77
N ASP A 55 10.21 4.26 -6.24
CA ASP A 55 10.60 5.02 -7.43
C ASP A 55 11.94 5.74 -7.22
N SER A 56 12.88 5.52 -8.14
CA SER A 56 14.22 6.08 -8.07
C SER A 56 14.24 7.60 -8.13
N ASN A 57 13.22 8.22 -8.74
CA ASN A 57 13.10 9.66 -8.89
C ASN A 57 12.48 10.33 -7.66
N CYS A 58 11.78 9.56 -6.83
CA CYS A 58 11.12 10.07 -5.63
C CYS A 58 11.88 9.71 -4.36
N ARG A 59 12.02 8.42 -4.04
CA ARG A 59 12.68 7.88 -2.83
C ARG A 59 12.27 8.51 -1.48
N VAL A 60 11.16 9.26 -1.45
CA VAL A 60 10.63 9.88 -0.24
C VAL A 60 10.36 8.82 0.82
N LYS A 61 10.84 9.07 2.03
CA LYS A 61 10.57 8.25 3.20
C LYS A 61 9.25 8.66 3.83
N PHE A 62 8.58 7.69 4.45
CA PHE A 62 7.38 7.94 5.21
C PHE A 62 7.40 7.15 6.51
N PHE A 63 6.61 7.62 7.45
CA PHE A 63 6.36 6.99 8.74
C PHE A 63 4.86 6.90 8.94
N GLY A 64 4.41 5.95 9.73
CA GLY A 64 3.04 5.94 10.18
C GLY A 64 2.87 5.15 11.46
N ASP A 65 1.79 5.46 12.15
CA ASP A 65 1.45 4.85 13.42
C ASP A 65 -0.04 4.76 13.63
N ILE A 66 -0.41 3.86 14.54
CA ILE A 66 -1.74 3.76 15.13
C ILE A 66 -1.51 3.77 16.64
N ASN A 67 -2.07 4.77 17.31
CA ASN A 67 -1.86 4.97 18.74
C ASN A 67 -2.70 3.98 19.57
N ASP A 68 -3.98 3.90 19.26
CA ASP A 68 -4.96 3.14 20.03
C ASP A 68 -4.99 1.66 19.62
N GLU A 69 -5.29 0.80 20.59
CA GLU A 69 -5.53 -0.61 20.32
C GLU A 69 -6.80 -0.77 19.47
N LEU A 70 -6.70 -1.59 18.43
CA LEU A 70 -7.79 -1.82 17.51
C LEU A 70 -8.86 -2.69 18.18
N LYS A 71 -10.09 -2.17 18.28
CA LYS A 71 -11.23 -2.96 18.71
C LYS A 71 -11.94 -3.58 17.50
N PRO A 72 -12.54 -4.77 17.67
CA PRO A 72 -13.42 -5.33 16.65
C PRO A 72 -14.50 -4.32 16.25
N GLU A 73 -14.81 -4.26 14.95
CA GLU A 73 -15.87 -3.41 14.38
C GLU A 73 -15.65 -1.89 14.44
N GLU A 74 -14.54 -1.41 15.00
CA GLU A 74 -14.16 0.00 14.94
C GLU A 74 -13.35 0.32 13.67
N ASN A 75 -13.51 1.56 13.17
CA ASN A 75 -12.69 2.05 12.07
C ASN A 75 -11.23 2.20 12.51
N VAL A 76 -10.30 1.72 11.69
CA VAL A 76 -8.87 1.87 11.94
C VAL A 76 -8.41 3.24 11.46
N VAL A 77 -7.96 4.09 12.39
CA VAL A 77 -7.36 5.39 12.06
C VAL A 77 -5.84 5.26 12.05
N ILE A 78 -5.23 5.63 10.92
CA ILE A 78 -3.78 5.54 10.71
C ILE A 78 -3.23 6.96 10.56
N ASN A 79 -2.27 7.32 11.38
CA ASN A 79 -1.49 8.53 11.17
C ASN A 79 -0.41 8.22 10.12
N PHE A 80 -0.41 8.95 9.02
CA PHE A 80 0.56 8.77 7.94
C PHE A 80 1.33 10.07 7.69
N TYR A 81 2.65 10.01 7.86
CA TYR A 81 3.55 11.15 7.73
C TYR A 81 4.44 10.95 6.50
N ALA A 82 4.16 11.70 5.45
CA ALA A 82 4.92 11.70 4.21
C ALA A 82 5.03 13.12 3.64
N THR A 83 6.09 13.36 2.87
CA THR A 83 6.17 14.57 2.03
C THR A 83 5.12 14.50 0.93
N ASP A 84 4.47 15.63 0.63
CA ASP A 84 3.60 15.73 -0.54
C ASP A 84 4.43 15.60 -1.83
N THR A 85 4.10 14.59 -2.62
CA THR A 85 4.79 14.26 -3.88
C THR A 85 3.92 14.47 -5.10
N THR A 86 2.82 15.20 -4.98
CA THR A 86 1.86 15.46 -6.06
C THR A 86 2.55 15.99 -7.32
N ASN A 87 3.56 16.85 -7.17
CA ASN A 87 4.31 17.43 -8.30
C ASN A 87 5.63 16.72 -8.62
N VAL A 88 5.92 15.59 -7.96
CA VAL A 88 7.13 14.80 -8.23
C VAL A 88 6.85 13.82 -9.37
N GLU A 89 7.71 13.83 -10.39
CA GLU A 89 7.63 12.87 -11.48
C GLU A 89 8.00 11.47 -11.01
N HIS A 90 7.09 10.53 -11.24
CA HIS A 90 7.29 9.11 -10.98
C HIS A 90 7.45 8.40 -12.32
N SER A 91 8.34 7.42 -12.36
CA SER A 91 8.49 6.54 -13.51
C SER A 91 7.22 5.70 -13.69
N ASP A 92 6.63 5.79 -14.88
CA ASP A 92 5.50 4.95 -15.29
C ASP A 92 5.81 3.45 -15.19
N ASP A 93 7.09 3.09 -15.21
CA ASP A 93 7.55 1.72 -15.12
C ASP A 93 7.52 1.12 -13.72
N LYS A 94 7.52 1.96 -12.69
CA LYS A 94 7.51 1.53 -11.30
C LYS A 94 6.07 1.46 -10.83
N LYS A 95 5.66 0.25 -10.45
CA LYS A 95 4.37 -0.03 -9.81
C LYS A 95 4.63 -0.74 -8.49
N ARG A 96 3.66 -0.65 -7.57
CA ARG A 96 3.67 -1.48 -6.36
C ARG A 96 3.68 -2.94 -6.78
N PHE A 97 4.29 -3.76 -5.93
CA PHE A 97 4.32 -5.18 -6.20
C PHE A 97 2.94 -5.80 -5.95
N LEU A 98 2.57 -6.75 -6.79
CA LEU A 98 1.39 -7.58 -6.60
C LEU A 98 1.80 -8.82 -5.80
N HIS A 99 1.55 -8.81 -4.49
CA HIS A 99 1.99 -9.87 -3.59
C HIS A 99 0.82 -10.57 -2.87
N PHE A 100 1.09 -11.81 -2.46
CA PHE A 100 0.27 -12.61 -1.54
C PHE A 100 -1.23 -12.61 -1.84
N THR A 101 -2.05 -12.26 -0.84
CA THR A 101 -3.51 -12.27 -0.91
C THR A 101 -4.03 -11.40 -2.05
N LYS A 102 -3.43 -10.22 -2.27
CA LYS A 102 -3.82 -9.33 -3.37
C LYS A 102 -3.55 -9.97 -4.73
N ARG A 103 -2.47 -10.74 -4.85
CA ARG A 103 -2.15 -11.48 -6.08
C ARG A 103 -3.19 -12.56 -6.38
N GLN A 104 -3.66 -13.30 -5.37
CA GLN A 104 -4.71 -14.31 -5.54
C GLN A 104 -6.01 -13.67 -6.03
N ILE A 105 -6.47 -12.62 -5.36
CA ILE A 105 -7.71 -11.90 -5.72
C ILE A 105 -7.62 -11.36 -7.15
N VAL A 106 -6.53 -10.64 -7.47
CA VAL A 106 -6.33 -10.09 -8.82
C VAL A 106 -6.17 -11.21 -9.86
N GLY A 107 -5.52 -12.32 -9.51
CA GLY A 107 -5.36 -13.48 -10.39
C GLY A 107 -6.70 -14.09 -10.81
N GLU A 108 -7.59 -14.33 -9.86
CA GLU A 108 -8.94 -14.84 -10.12
C GLU A 108 -9.77 -13.91 -11.01
N GLU A 109 -9.64 -12.59 -10.82
CA GLU A 109 -10.30 -11.62 -11.68
C GLU A 109 -9.69 -11.62 -13.09
N VAL A 110 -8.36 -11.61 -13.19
CA VAL A 110 -7.62 -11.62 -14.45
C VAL A 110 -7.91 -12.89 -15.26
N GLU A 111 -8.08 -14.05 -14.63
CA GLU A 111 -8.45 -15.29 -15.30
C GLU A 111 -9.83 -15.19 -15.98
N LYS A 112 -10.79 -14.54 -15.31
CA LYS A 112 -12.17 -14.39 -15.81
C LYS A 112 -12.29 -13.41 -16.97
N ILE A 113 -11.61 -12.27 -16.92
CA ILE A 113 -11.82 -11.17 -17.89
C ILE A 113 -10.61 -10.85 -18.75
N GLY A 114 -9.43 -11.38 -18.43
CA GLY A 114 -8.16 -11.10 -19.08
C GLY A 114 -7.46 -9.84 -18.57
N ALA A 115 -6.12 -9.85 -18.60
CA ALA A 115 -5.28 -8.79 -18.03
C ALA A 115 -5.51 -7.39 -18.61
N THR A 116 -5.78 -7.29 -19.92
CA THR A 116 -6.05 -6.00 -20.58
C THR A 116 -7.38 -5.41 -20.11
N ASN A 117 -8.43 -6.22 -20.07
CA ASN A 117 -9.75 -5.78 -19.62
C ASN A 117 -9.75 -5.45 -18.14
N TRP A 118 -9.02 -6.23 -17.33
CA TRP A 118 -8.81 -5.94 -15.91
C TRP A 118 -8.21 -4.55 -15.72
N ARG A 119 -7.12 -4.23 -16.44
CA ARG A 119 -6.49 -2.90 -16.36
C ARG A 119 -7.43 -1.77 -16.73
N ARG A 120 -8.21 -1.95 -17.80
CA ARG A 120 -9.19 -0.95 -18.24
C ARG A 120 -10.25 -0.72 -17.16
N LYS A 121 -10.89 -1.79 -16.68
CA LYS A 121 -11.90 -1.71 -15.61
C LYS A 121 -11.33 -1.11 -14.32
N TYR A 122 -10.11 -1.46 -13.95
CA TYR A 122 -9.47 -0.92 -12.76
C TYR A 122 -9.18 0.58 -12.91
N ALA A 123 -8.65 1.01 -14.07
CA ALA A 123 -8.45 2.43 -14.36
C ALA A 123 -9.77 3.20 -14.33
N ASP A 124 -10.80 2.71 -15.01
CA ASP A 124 -12.14 3.34 -15.05
C ASP A 124 -12.77 3.47 -13.66
N LYS A 125 -12.50 2.52 -12.76
CA LYS A 125 -13.01 2.55 -11.38
C LYS A 125 -12.24 3.50 -10.46
N THR A 126 -10.94 3.64 -10.66
CA THR A 126 -10.04 4.23 -9.65
C THR A 126 -9.46 5.59 -10.03
N MET A 127 -9.52 5.95 -11.31
CA MET A 127 -8.95 7.18 -11.85
C MET A 127 -10.04 8.08 -12.42
N GLU A 128 -9.94 9.37 -12.14
CA GLU A 128 -10.69 10.40 -12.83
C GLU A 128 -9.87 11.01 -13.98
N TYR A 129 -10.51 11.83 -14.81
CA TYR A 129 -9.83 12.50 -15.92
C TYR A 129 -8.77 13.48 -15.38
N GLY A 130 -7.52 13.29 -15.81
CA GLY A 130 -6.38 14.10 -15.37
C GLY A 130 -5.59 13.49 -14.22
N ASP A 131 -6.08 12.40 -13.61
CA ASP A 131 -5.34 11.71 -12.55
C ASP A 131 -4.05 11.07 -13.05
N LYS A 132 -3.03 11.10 -12.20
CA LYS A 132 -1.82 10.31 -12.39
C LYS A 132 -2.15 8.83 -12.23
N LYS A 133 -1.53 7.99 -13.07
CA LYS A 133 -1.75 6.54 -13.03
C LYS A 133 -1.43 5.98 -11.63
N PRO A 134 -2.32 5.18 -11.02
CA PRO A 134 -2.11 4.61 -9.72
C PRO A 134 -0.81 3.79 -9.66
N PRO A 135 -0.14 3.75 -8.50
CA PRO A 135 0.94 2.80 -8.26
C PRO A 135 0.40 1.35 -8.23
N THR A 136 -0.90 1.16 -8.02
CA THR A 136 -1.63 -0.12 -8.01
C THR A 136 -2.12 -0.57 -9.40
N LEU A 137 -1.99 0.25 -10.44
CA LEU A 137 -2.34 -0.14 -11.81
C LEU A 137 -1.21 -1.00 -12.42
N PHE A 138 -1.21 -2.30 -12.09
CA PHE A 138 -0.14 -3.24 -12.43
C PHE A 138 0.03 -3.47 -13.92
N LYS A 139 1.28 -3.62 -14.38
CA LYS A 139 1.63 -3.93 -15.78
C LYS A 139 0.98 -5.22 -16.26
N THR A 140 0.59 -5.26 -17.54
CA THR A 140 -0.02 -6.45 -18.17
C THR A 140 0.86 -7.69 -18.02
N SER A 141 2.19 -7.54 -18.11
CA SER A 141 3.14 -8.66 -17.93
C SER A 141 3.18 -9.20 -16.50
N VAL A 142 2.88 -8.38 -15.50
CA VAL A 142 2.75 -8.80 -14.09
C VAL A 142 1.41 -9.50 -13.90
N LEU A 143 0.33 -8.95 -14.44
CA LEU A 143 -1.01 -9.52 -14.34
C LEU A 143 -1.14 -10.89 -15.00
N ARG A 144 -0.48 -11.10 -16.16
CA ARG A 144 -0.45 -12.42 -16.83
C ARG A 144 0.26 -13.51 -16.02
N LYS A 145 1.02 -13.12 -15.00
CA LYS A 145 1.71 -14.03 -14.08
C LYS A 145 1.03 -14.08 -12.72
N ALA A 146 -0.04 -13.31 -12.49
CA ALA A 146 -0.71 -13.23 -11.20
C ALA A 146 -1.13 -14.63 -10.75
#